data_AF-A0A0F9JAA0-F1
#
_entry.id   AF-A0A0F9JAA0-F1
#
_cell.length_a   1.000
_cell.length_b   1.000
_cell.length_c   1.000
_cell.angle_alpha   90.00
_cell.angle_beta   90.00
_cell.angle_gamma   90.00
#
_symmetry.space_group_name_H-M   'P 1'
#
loop_
_entity.id
_entity.type
_entity.pdbx_description
1 polymer ?
#
loop_
_entity_poly.entity_id
_entity_poly.type
_entity_poly.pdbx_seq_one_letter_code
_entity_poly.pdbx_strand_id
1 'polypeptide(L)'
;MNTDVRMHGETTQAPSRRMNNIMTIPNIDSETGIPYGIIHANNLPELYDEIISMGESVTFREFRNQVLCELASSISCILSEHGISLSDPETAAEEIFDSADMNCWECDEEEYEYELDGVKILLSYLGGAALIWVIESPYVAPCKQCSPCIPHGGDLNNPDCEGSNAYSLPPERLEENESLQPLKNLTR
;
A
#
# COMPACT_ATOMS: atom_id res chain seq x y z
N MET A 1 -66.16 -30.62 29.96
CA MET A 1 -65.86 -30.58 28.51
C MET A 1 -65.49 -29.16 28.17
N ASN A 2 -64.20 -28.88 28.04
CA ASN A 2 -63.71 -27.64 27.45
C ASN A 2 -62.38 -27.93 26.77
N THR A 3 -62.23 -27.30 25.62
CA THR A 3 -61.40 -27.66 24.47
C THR A 3 -59.93 -27.28 24.63
N ASP A 4 -59.09 -28.17 24.08
CA ASP A 4 -57.69 -27.97 23.69
C ASP A 4 -57.46 -26.63 22.96
N VAL A 5 -56.43 -25.90 23.39
CA VAL A 5 -55.69 -24.97 22.53
C VAL A 5 -54.19 -25.20 22.81
N ARG A 6 -53.55 -25.97 21.93
CA ARG A 6 -52.08 -26.10 21.87
C ARG A 6 -51.54 -24.91 21.09
N MET A 7 -50.83 -24.02 21.77
CA MET A 7 -49.99 -23.00 21.13
C MET A 7 -48.63 -23.61 20.84
N HIS A 8 -48.34 -23.87 19.56
CA HIS A 8 -47.00 -24.20 19.10
C HIS A 8 -46.15 -22.92 19.10
N GLY A 9 -45.18 -22.85 20.01
CA GLY A 9 -44.12 -21.84 19.95
C GLY A 9 -43.08 -22.24 18.91
N GLU A 10 -43.17 -21.66 17.72
CA GLU A 10 -42.09 -21.68 16.73
C GLU A 10 -40.98 -20.76 17.22
N THR A 11 -39.88 -21.36 17.69
CA THR A 11 -38.63 -20.62 17.95
C THR A 11 -37.88 -20.54 16.64
N THR A 12 -38.00 -19.42 15.93
CA THR A 12 -37.18 -19.09 14.76
C THR A 12 -35.74 -18.91 15.21
N GLN A 13 -34.93 -19.95 15.02
CA GLN A 13 -33.49 -19.89 15.18
C GLN A 13 -32.93 -19.04 14.03
N ALA A 14 -32.50 -17.82 14.34
CA ALA A 14 -31.86 -16.94 13.38
C ALA A 14 -30.61 -17.62 12.81
N PRO A 15 -30.37 -17.55 11.49
CA PRO A 15 -29.16 -18.13 10.90
C PRO A 15 -27.94 -17.37 11.43
N SER A 16 -27.08 -18.09 12.15
CA SER A 16 -25.75 -17.65 12.53
C SER A 16 -25.00 -17.20 11.28
N ARG A 17 -24.93 -15.89 11.05
CA ARG A 17 -24.03 -15.29 10.07
C ARG A 17 -22.61 -15.76 10.43
N ARG A 18 -22.09 -16.75 9.71
CA ARG A 18 -20.64 -16.96 9.65
C ARG A 18 -20.08 -15.65 9.11
N MET A 19 -19.56 -14.81 10.00
CA MET A 19 -18.60 -13.79 9.63
C MET A 19 -17.45 -14.59 9.00
N ASN A 20 -17.32 -14.51 7.68
CA ASN A 20 -16.09 -14.90 7.02
C ASN A 20 -15.03 -13.93 7.56
N ASN A 21 -14.31 -14.35 8.61
CA ASN A 21 -13.02 -13.75 8.93
C ASN A 21 -12.13 -14.10 7.74
N ILE A 22 -12.13 -13.25 6.72
CA ILE A 22 -11.04 -13.20 5.77
C ILE A 22 -9.82 -12.88 6.63
N MET A 23 -9.00 -13.89 6.92
CA MET A 23 -7.71 -13.63 7.54
C MET A 23 -6.93 -12.81 6.50
N THR A 24 -6.73 -11.52 6.76
CA THR A 24 -5.84 -10.69 5.95
C THR A 24 -4.44 -11.27 6.11
N ILE A 25 -3.95 -11.94 5.06
CA ILE A 25 -2.59 -12.46 5.02
C ILE A 25 -1.68 -11.29 4.60
N PRO A 26 -0.65 -10.93 5.37
CA PRO A 26 0.25 -9.83 5.01
C PRO A 26 0.89 -10.03 3.65
N ASN A 27 1.08 -8.94 2.91
CA ASN A 27 1.71 -8.88 1.58
C ASN A 27 1.05 -9.76 0.50
N ILE A 28 -0.23 -10.05 0.69
CA ILE A 28 -1.09 -10.67 -0.29
C ILE A 28 -2.27 -9.72 -0.51
N ASP A 29 -2.60 -9.47 -1.76
CA ASP A 29 -3.84 -8.80 -2.09
C ASP A 29 -5.03 -9.63 -1.58
N SER A 30 -5.80 -9.06 -0.65
CA SER A 30 -6.93 -9.73 -0.02
C SER A 30 -8.08 -10.06 -0.97
N GLU A 31 -8.17 -9.37 -2.11
CA GLU A 31 -9.22 -9.59 -3.09
C GLU A 31 -8.85 -10.72 -4.06
N THR A 32 -7.64 -10.70 -4.59
CA THR A 32 -7.17 -11.65 -5.61
C THR A 32 -6.45 -12.87 -5.02
N GLY A 33 -5.92 -12.75 -3.80
CA GLY A 33 -5.07 -13.75 -3.18
C GLY A 33 -3.66 -13.82 -3.77
N ILE A 34 -3.26 -12.84 -4.59
CA ILE A 34 -1.95 -12.80 -5.25
C ILE A 34 -0.94 -12.06 -4.34
N PRO A 35 0.23 -12.66 -4.04
CA PRO A 35 1.34 -11.98 -3.40
C PRO A 35 1.79 -10.71 -4.12
N TYR A 36 2.18 -9.69 -3.36
CA TYR A 36 2.89 -8.54 -3.91
C TYR A 36 4.28 -8.95 -4.39
N GLY A 37 4.69 -8.42 -5.54
CA GLY A 37 6.03 -8.63 -6.07
C GLY A 37 7.02 -7.64 -5.49
N ILE A 38 8.23 -8.11 -5.15
CA ILE A 38 9.27 -7.30 -4.53
C ILE A 38 10.52 -7.36 -5.37
N ILE A 39 11.03 -6.18 -5.74
CA ILE A 39 12.27 -6.00 -6.50
C ILE A 39 13.19 -5.08 -5.71
N HIS A 40 14.47 -5.40 -5.65
CA HIS A 40 15.45 -4.50 -5.06
C HIS A 40 15.70 -3.36 -6.05
N ALA A 41 15.56 -2.10 -5.64
CA ALA A 41 15.59 -0.97 -6.57
C ALA A 41 16.90 -0.89 -7.38
N ASN A 42 18.03 -1.31 -6.80
CA ASN A 42 19.32 -1.44 -7.48
C ASN A 42 19.29 -2.32 -8.75
N ASN A 43 18.32 -3.23 -8.88
CA ASN A 43 18.15 -4.06 -10.07
C ASN A 43 17.33 -3.35 -11.16
N LEU A 44 16.69 -2.22 -10.87
CA LEU A 44 15.92 -1.40 -11.80
C LEU A 44 16.20 0.10 -11.57
N PRO A 45 17.45 0.55 -11.81
CA PRO A 45 17.84 1.94 -11.50
C PRO A 45 17.02 2.97 -12.30
N GLU A 46 16.68 2.68 -13.55
CA GLU A 46 15.88 3.60 -14.37
C GLU A 46 14.46 3.77 -13.82
N LEU A 47 13.80 2.67 -13.44
CA LEU A 47 12.48 2.73 -12.81
C LEU A 47 12.55 3.42 -11.45
N TYR A 48 13.61 3.19 -10.67
CA TYR A 48 13.81 3.89 -9.40
C TYR A 48 13.90 5.41 -9.62
N ASP A 49 14.71 5.86 -10.57
CA ASP A 49 14.83 7.29 -10.91
C ASP A 49 13.51 7.88 -11.42
N GLU A 50 12.75 7.11 -12.23
CA GLU A 50 11.40 7.47 -12.67
C GLU A 50 10.46 7.68 -11.47
N ILE A 51 10.43 6.74 -10.51
CA ILE A 51 9.58 6.84 -9.31
C ILE A 51 9.97 8.05 -8.45
N ILE A 52 11.26 8.29 -8.20
CA ILE A 52 11.69 9.46 -7.41
C ILE A 52 11.34 10.77 -8.12
N SER A 53 11.39 10.80 -9.45
CA SER A 53 11.17 12.03 -10.23
C SER A 53 9.69 12.33 -10.50
N MET A 54 8.86 11.29 -10.61
CA MET A 54 7.48 11.39 -11.10
C MET A 54 6.45 10.77 -10.16
N GLY A 55 6.88 10.03 -9.15
CA GLY A 55 6.01 9.46 -8.13
C GLY A 55 5.50 10.51 -7.16
N GLU A 56 4.39 10.19 -6.52
CA GLU A 56 3.79 11.01 -5.47
C GLU A 56 4.35 10.58 -4.12
N SER A 57 4.98 11.51 -3.40
CA SER A 57 5.51 11.24 -2.07
C SER A 57 4.39 10.98 -1.06
N VAL A 58 4.33 9.75 -0.56
CA VAL A 58 3.40 9.35 0.50
C VAL A 58 3.83 9.99 1.80
N THR A 59 5.12 9.96 2.12
CA THR A 59 5.64 10.48 3.40
C THR A 59 5.45 11.99 3.51
N PHE A 60 5.70 12.75 2.44
CA PHE A 60 5.47 14.20 2.45
C PHE A 60 3.97 14.52 2.54
N ARG A 61 3.12 13.78 1.82
CA ARG A 61 1.67 13.91 1.89
C ARG A 61 1.15 13.68 3.31
N GLU A 62 1.63 12.65 3.99
CA GLU A 62 1.29 12.37 5.39
C GLU A 62 1.80 13.44 6.35
N PHE A 63 3.04 13.87 6.19
CA PHE A 63 3.61 14.98 6.96
C PHE A 63 2.79 16.25 6.81
N ARG A 64 2.46 16.65 5.58
CA ARG A 64 1.60 17.81 5.28
C ARG A 64 0.26 17.69 6.01
N ASN A 65 -0.41 16.54 5.89
CA ASN A 65 -1.70 16.30 6.52
C ASN A 65 -1.61 16.42 8.04
N GLN A 66 -0.59 15.84 8.66
CA GLN A 66 -0.39 15.92 10.10
C GLN A 66 -0.18 17.38 10.55
N VAL A 67 0.71 18.11 9.88
CA VAL A 67 1.00 19.52 10.21
C VAL A 67 -0.25 20.39 10.06
N LEU A 68 -1.03 20.21 8.98
CA LEU A 68 -2.27 20.96 8.78
C LEU A 68 -3.29 20.70 9.89
N CYS A 69 -3.48 19.44 10.27
CA CYS A 69 -4.39 19.09 11.38
C CYS A 69 -3.94 19.73 12.71
N GLU A 70 -2.64 19.69 13.01
CA GLU A 70 -2.07 20.27 14.24
C GLU A 70 -2.16 21.82 14.25
N LEU A 71 -1.87 22.46 13.12
CA LEU A 71 -1.99 23.91 12.95
C LEU A 71 -3.44 24.37 13.07
N ALA A 72 -4.37 23.75 12.34
CA ALA A 72 -5.78 24.10 12.38
C ALA A 72 -6.35 23.99 13.81
N SER A 73 -5.98 22.91 14.51
CA SER A 73 -6.36 22.69 15.91
C SER A 73 -5.79 23.77 16.84
N SER A 74 -4.52 24.13 16.66
CA SER A 74 -3.84 25.14 17.48
C SER A 74 -4.42 26.54 17.26
N ILE A 75 -4.67 26.92 16.00
CA ILE A 75 -5.30 28.19 15.62
C ILE A 75 -6.68 28.30 16.26
N SER A 76 -7.50 27.25 16.11
CA SER A 76 -8.85 27.22 16.66
C SER A 76 -8.85 27.35 18.19
N CYS A 77 -7.95 26.63 18.86
CA CYS A 77 -7.82 26.67 20.31
C CYS A 77 -7.46 28.08 20.81
N ILE A 78 -6.38 28.68 20.29
CA ILE A 78 -5.91 30.01 20.71
C ILE A 78 -6.99 31.07 20.48
N LEU A 79 -7.63 31.07 19.31
CA LEU A 79 -8.65 32.07 19.00
C LEU A 79 -9.88 31.92 19.89
N SER A 80 -10.29 30.69 20.19
CA SER A 80 -11.41 30.44 21.08
C SER A 80 -11.16 30.95 22.50
N GLU A 81 -9.92 30.86 23.02
CA GLU A 81 -9.53 31.42 24.31
C GLU A 81 -9.66 32.95 24.34
N HIS A 82 -9.49 33.60 23.19
CA HIS A 82 -9.69 35.03 23.00
C HIS A 82 -11.12 35.42 22.58
N GLY A 83 -12.06 34.47 22.56
CA GLY A 83 -13.45 34.70 22.16
C GLY A 83 -13.64 34.96 20.66
N ILE A 84 -12.66 34.60 19.84
CA ILE A 84 -12.70 34.69 18.39
C ILE A 84 -13.00 33.30 17.84
N SER A 85 -14.02 33.18 16.99
CA SER A 85 -14.30 31.94 16.27
C SER A 85 -13.91 32.12 14.81
N LEU A 86 -13.08 31.22 14.29
CA LEU A 86 -12.82 31.13 12.86
C LEU A 86 -13.82 30.16 12.24
N SER A 87 -14.36 30.51 11.06
CA SER A 87 -15.29 29.63 10.33
C SER A 87 -14.60 28.46 9.65
N ASP A 88 -13.30 28.62 9.35
CA ASP A 88 -12.51 27.66 8.59
C ASP A 88 -11.03 27.70 9.02
N PRO A 89 -10.66 27.04 10.12
CA PRO A 89 -9.28 26.96 10.58
C PRO A 89 -8.38 26.12 9.66
N GLU A 90 -8.96 25.27 8.80
CA GLU A 90 -8.22 24.40 7.87
C GLU A 90 -7.61 25.25 6.76
N THR A 91 -8.41 26.11 6.10
CA THR A 91 -7.90 27.05 5.09
C THR A 91 -6.79 27.97 5.66
N ALA A 92 -6.94 28.45 6.89
CA ALA A 92 -5.90 29.26 7.53
C ALA A 92 -4.60 28.47 7.78
N ALA A 93 -4.70 27.19 8.14
CA ALA A 93 -3.55 26.31 8.29
C ALA A 93 -2.86 26.06 6.94
N GLU A 94 -3.62 25.88 5.85
CA GLU A 94 -3.07 25.72 4.50
C GLU A 94 -2.30 26.96 4.05
N GLU A 95 -2.86 28.16 4.22
CA GLU A 95 -2.17 29.41 3.86
C GLU A 95 -0.86 29.58 4.64
N ILE A 96 -0.86 29.22 5.93
CA ILE A 96 0.34 29.27 6.77
C ILE A 96 1.38 28.24 6.28
N PHE A 97 0.96 27.01 6.02
CA PHE A 97 1.85 25.94 5.55
C PHE A 97 2.46 26.30 4.19
N ASP A 98 1.66 26.74 3.24
CA ASP A 98 2.11 27.11 1.89
C ASP A 98 3.01 28.35 1.89
N SER A 99 2.91 29.21 2.92
CA SER A 99 3.81 30.35 3.11
C SER A 99 5.14 29.98 3.78
N ALA A 100 5.24 28.80 4.40
CA ALA A 100 6.41 28.38 5.13
C ALA A 100 7.51 27.91 4.17
N ASP A 101 8.77 28.26 4.49
CA ASP A 101 9.91 27.76 3.75
C ASP A 101 10.17 26.29 4.12
N MET A 102 9.80 25.39 3.20
CA MET A 102 9.94 23.94 3.37
C MET A 102 11.32 23.41 2.91
N ASN A 103 12.28 24.28 2.60
CA ASN A 103 13.64 23.87 2.21
C ASN A 103 14.41 23.11 3.32
N CYS A 104 13.87 23.03 4.54
CA CYS A 104 14.45 22.26 5.65
C CYS A 104 13.80 20.89 5.87
N TRP A 105 12.78 20.53 5.08
CA TRP A 105 12.19 19.21 5.16
C TRP A 105 13.11 18.20 4.46
N GLU A 106 13.52 17.19 5.22
CA GLU A 106 14.38 16.10 4.75
C GLU A 106 13.83 14.78 5.31
N CYS A 107 13.79 13.76 4.46
CA CYS A 107 13.43 12.39 4.84
C CYS A 107 14.40 11.42 4.15
N ASP A 108 15.06 10.57 4.94
CA ASP A 108 16.07 9.64 4.43
C ASP A 108 15.44 8.44 3.67
N GLU A 109 14.25 8.02 4.08
CA GLU A 109 13.55 6.82 3.58
C GLU A 109 12.12 7.19 3.17
N GLU A 110 12.03 8.13 2.23
CA GLU A 110 10.75 8.63 1.73
C GLU A 110 10.04 7.59 0.86
N GLU A 111 8.75 7.37 1.12
CA GLU A 111 7.92 6.44 0.37
C GLU A 111 7.20 7.13 -0.78
N TYR A 112 7.09 6.44 -1.92
CA TYR A 112 6.48 6.98 -3.13
C TYR A 112 5.47 6.00 -3.73
N GLU A 113 4.32 6.53 -4.15
CA GLU A 113 3.36 5.83 -5.00
C GLU A 113 3.60 6.20 -6.46
N TYR A 114 3.55 5.22 -7.35
CA TYR A 114 3.71 5.42 -8.78
C TYR A 114 2.81 4.47 -9.58
N GLU A 115 2.31 4.94 -10.72
CA GLU A 115 1.53 4.12 -11.65
C GLU A 115 2.23 4.06 -13.00
N LEU A 116 2.54 2.84 -13.45
CA LEU A 116 3.19 2.57 -14.73
C LEU A 116 2.29 1.65 -15.56
N ASP A 117 1.69 2.17 -16.63
CA ASP A 117 0.87 1.38 -17.57
C ASP A 117 -0.20 0.50 -16.88
N GLY A 118 -0.85 1.04 -15.84
CA GLY A 118 -1.85 0.32 -15.04
C GLY A 118 -1.28 -0.62 -13.98
N VAL A 119 0.04 -0.60 -13.75
CA VAL A 119 0.72 -1.27 -12.64
C VAL A 119 0.88 -0.28 -11.49
N LYS A 120 0.36 -0.63 -10.31
CA LYS A 120 0.52 0.18 -9.09
C LYS A 120 1.77 -0.25 -8.35
N ILE A 121 2.65 0.72 -8.12
CA ILE A 121 3.95 0.55 -7.52
C ILE A 121 4.04 1.37 -6.25
N LEU A 122 4.64 0.79 -5.22
CA LEU A 122 5.08 1.48 -4.02
C LEU A 122 6.61 1.35 -3.92
N LEU A 123 7.31 2.47 -3.74
CA LEU A 123 8.71 2.48 -3.34
C LEU A 123 8.77 2.71 -1.83
N SER A 124 9.47 1.83 -1.12
CA SER A 124 9.77 2.01 0.31
C SER A 124 11.14 1.44 0.65
N TYR A 125 11.52 1.52 1.92
CA TYR A 125 12.84 1.11 2.38
C TYR A 125 12.74 0.09 3.50
N LEU A 126 13.68 -0.86 3.52
CA LEU A 126 13.83 -1.82 4.62
C LEU A 126 15.27 -1.81 5.10
N GLY A 127 15.56 -0.98 6.11
CA GLY A 127 16.90 -0.85 6.69
C GLY A 127 17.92 -0.28 5.70
N GLY A 128 17.54 0.79 5.00
CA GLY A 128 18.34 1.46 3.98
C GLY A 128 18.33 0.80 2.60
N ALA A 129 17.68 -0.36 2.45
CA ALA A 129 17.51 -1.02 1.15
C ALA A 129 16.21 -0.54 0.48
N ALA A 130 16.34 0.18 -0.65
CA ALA A 130 15.20 0.58 -1.47
C ALA A 130 14.54 -0.63 -2.14
N LEU A 131 13.23 -0.76 -1.95
CA LEU A 131 12.39 -1.85 -2.43
C LEU A 131 11.26 -1.29 -3.29
N ILE A 132 11.14 -1.83 -4.50
CA ILE A 132 10.02 -1.58 -5.40
C ILE A 132 9.01 -2.71 -5.18
N TRP A 133 7.82 -2.33 -4.73
CA TRP A 133 6.69 -3.20 -4.49
C TRP A 133 5.72 -3.09 -5.65
N VAL A 134 5.39 -4.22 -6.29
CA VAL A 134 4.32 -4.32 -7.27
C VAL A 134 3.05 -4.72 -6.52
N ILE A 135 2.21 -3.74 -6.24
CA ILE A 135 1.02 -3.89 -5.39
C ILE A 135 -0.17 -4.40 -6.20
N GLU A 136 -0.32 -3.94 -7.44
CA GLU A 136 -1.36 -4.37 -8.36
C GLU A 136 -0.82 -4.40 -9.78
N SER A 137 -1.07 -5.46 -10.52
CA SER A 137 -0.58 -5.60 -11.90
C SER A 137 -1.43 -6.60 -12.70
N PRO A 138 -1.61 -6.40 -14.02
CA PRO A 138 -2.14 -7.45 -14.89
C PRO A 138 -1.10 -8.56 -15.16
N TYR A 139 0.16 -8.35 -14.79
CA TYR A 139 1.25 -9.30 -14.97
C TYR A 139 1.57 -10.03 -13.67
N VAL A 140 1.87 -11.32 -13.79
CA VAL A 140 2.36 -12.15 -12.69
C VAL A 140 3.56 -12.96 -13.14
N ALA A 141 4.48 -13.23 -12.22
CA ALA A 141 5.67 -14.02 -12.48
C ALA A 141 5.92 -15.04 -11.36
N PRO A 142 6.38 -16.27 -11.70
CA PRO A 142 6.71 -17.29 -10.71
C PRO A 142 8.07 -16.98 -10.07
N CYS A 143 8.10 -16.89 -8.75
CA CYS A 143 9.27 -16.49 -7.99
C CYS A 143 9.35 -17.19 -6.63
N LYS A 144 10.52 -17.11 -6.01
CA LYS A 144 10.66 -17.56 -4.62
C LYS A 144 9.87 -16.66 -3.69
N GLN A 145 9.48 -17.21 -2.55
CA GLN A 145 8.98 -16.38 -1.46
C GLN A 145 10.12 -15.50 -0.91
N CYS A 146 9.79 -14.26 -0.59
CA CYS A 146 10.70 -13.31 0.04
C CYS A 146 11.20 -13.79 1.41
N SER A 147 12.23 -13.08 1.89
CA SER A 147 12.76 -13.24 3.24
C SER A 147 11.67 -13.09 4.32
N PRO A 148 11.89 -13.63 5.54
CA PRO A 148 10.92 -13.52 6.64
C PRO A 148 10.52 -12.08 7.02
N CYS A 149 11.30 -11.08 6.63
CA CYS A 149 10.98 -9.67 6.86
C CYS A 149 9.84 -9.16 5.96
N ILE A 150 9.59 -9.82 4.83
CA ILE A 150 8.47 -9.55 3.92
C ILE A 150 7.69 -10.86 3.76
N PRO A 151 6.95 -11.27 4.81
CA PRO A 151 6.27 -12.55 4.81
C PRO A 151 5.25 -12.63 3.67
N HIS A 152 5.23 -13.75 2.96
CA HIS A 152 4.36 -14.02 1.81
C HIS A 152 4.55 -13.15 0.56
N GLY A 153 5.49 -12.18 0.55
CA GLY A 153 5.85 -11.48 -0.68
C GLY A 153 6.59 -12.38 -1.67
N GLY A 154 6.51 -12.07 -2.96
CA GLY A 154 7.27 -12.74 -4.02
C GLY A 154 8.56 -12.01 -4.36
N ASP A 155 9.70 -12.70 -4.29
CA ASP A 155 11.02 -12.14 -4.59
C ASP A 155 11.30 -12.23 -6.09
N LEU A 156 10.95 -11.19 -6.81
CA LEU A 156 11.13 -11.12 -8.26
C LEU A 156 12.62 -11.02 -8.67
N ASN A 157 13.53 -10.74 -7.73
CA ASN A 157 14.97 -10.84 -7.98
C ASN A 157 15.47 -12.30 -8.03
N ASN A 158 14.63 -13.24 -7.59
CA ASN A 158 14.92 -14.66 -7.55
C ASN A 158 13.80 -15.45 -8.27
N PRO A 159 13.72 -15.36 -9.61
CA PRO A 159 12.73 -16.10 -10.39
C PRO A 159 12.88 -17.61 -10.16
N ASP A 160 11.74 -18.29 -10.06
CA ASP A 160 11.68 -19.73 -9.80
C ASP A 160 10.44 -20.31 -10.47
N CYS A 161 10.64 -21.16 -11.48
CA CYS A 161 9.53 -21.74 -12.24
C CYS A 161 8.65 -22.69 -11.42
N GLU A 162 9.16 -23.20 -10.30
CA GLU A 162 8.40 -24.02 -9.34
C GLU A 162 7.91 -23.17 -8.14
N GLY A 163 8.20 -21.87 -8.14
CA GLY A 163 7.78 -20.90 -7.14
C GLY A 163 6.31 -20.50 -7.25
N SER A 164 5.86 -19.67 -6.32
CA SER A 164 4.51 -19.09 -6.36
C SER A 164 4.47 -17.88 -7.27
N ASN A 165 3.33 -17.65 -7.91
CA ASN A 165 3.10 -16.42 -8.67
C ASN A 165 2.93 -15.23 -7.73
N ALA A 166 3.60 -14.13 -8.05
CA ALA A 166 3.39 -12.82 -7.46
C ALA A 166 3.11 -11.79 -8.56
N TYR A 167 2.53 -10.64 -8.20
CA TYR A 167 2.41 -9.52 -9.12
C TYR A 167 3.78 -9.12 -9.66
N SER A 168 3.83 -8.71 -10.93
CA SER A 168 5.07 -8.45 -11.65
C SER A 168 4.98 -7.16 -12.47
N LEU A 169 6.13 -6.61 -12.82
CA LEU A 169 6.20 -5.57 -13.85
C LEU A 169 5.90 -6.16 -15.25
N PRO A 170 5.62 -5.30 -16.24
CA PRO A 170 5.57 -5.72 -17.64
C PRO A 170 6.88 -6.42 -18.05
N PRO A 171 6.83 -7.51 -18.84
CA PRO A 171 8.02 -8.28 -19.21
C PRO A 171 9.16 -7.44 -19.78
N GLU A 172 8.85 -6.43 -20.59
CA GLU A 172 9.81 -5.50 -21.19
C GLU A 172 10.69 -4.79 -20.13
N ARG A 173 10.13 -4.44 -18.97
CA ARG A 173 10.86 -3.80 -17.86
C ARG A 173 11.73 -4.79 -17.08
N LEU A 174 11.47 -6.10 -17.21
CA LEU A 174 12.28 -7.15 -16.58
C LEU A 174 13.36 -7.68 -17.54
N GLU A 175 13.10 -7.65 -18.85
CA GLU A 175 14.03 -8.12 -19.88
C GLU A 175 15.33 -7.31 -19.95
N GLU A 176 15.28 -6.06 -19.49
CA GLU A 176 16.43 -5.15 -19.35
C GLU A 176 17.46 -5.62 -18.30
N ASN A 177 17.11 -6.61 -17.47
CA ASN A 177 18.00 -7.18 -16.47
C ASN A 177 18.04 -8.71 -16.55
N GLU A 178 19.20 -9.28 -16.92
CA GLU A 178 19.40 -10.73 -17.02
C GLU A 178 19.09 -11.48 -15.71
N SER A 179 19.21 -10.82 -14.54
CA SER A 179 18.90 -11.41 -13.24
C SER A 179 17.41 -11.53 -12.93
N LEU A 180 16.56 -10.80 -13.67
CA LEU A 180 15.10 -10.78 -13.51
C LEU A 180 14.36 -11.61 -14.56
N GLN A 181 15.07 -12.16 -15.55
CA GLN A 181 14.43 -12.96 -16.58
C GLN A 181 13.95 -14.29 -16.00
N PRO A 182 12.66 -14.69 -16.21
CA PRO A 182 12.23 -16.04 -15.91
C PRO A 182 13.12 -17.00 -16.72
N LEU A 183 13.65 -18.03 -16.06
CA LEU A 183 14.60 -19.00 -16.63
C LEU A 183 14.15 -19.45 -18.04
N LYS A 184 14.73 -18.82 -19.08
CA LYS A 184 14.62 -19.30 -20.46
C LYS A 184 15.38 -20.62 -20.49
N ASN A 185 14.67 -21.75 -20.35
CA ASN A 185 14.97 -23.06 -20.94
C ASN A 185 14.29 -24.20 -20.16
N LEU A 186 13.00 -24.41 -20.37
CA LEU A 186 12.38 -25.74 -20.22
C LEU A 186 11.40 -25.98 -21.37
N THR A 187 11.94 -25.98 -22.60
CA THR A 187 11.35 -26.79 -23.68
C THR A 187 11.48 -28.26 -23.24
N ARG A 188 10.35 -28.90 -22.94
CA ARG A 188 10.23 -30.35 -23.01
C ARG A 188 9.79 -30.75 -24.42
#